data_AF-A0A9Q5Z445-F1
#
_entry.id   AF-A0A9Q5Z445-F1
#
_cell.length_a   1.000
_cell.length_b   1.000
_cell.length_c   1.000
_cell.angle_alpha   90.00
_cell.angle_beta   90.00
_cell.angle_gamma   90.00
#
_symmetry.space_group_name_H-M   'P 1'
#
loop_
_entity.id
_entity.type
_entity.pdbx_description
1 polymer ?
#
loop_
_entity_poly.entity_id
_entity_poly.type
_entity_poly.pdbx_seq_one_letter_code
_entity_poly.pdbx_strand_id
1 'polypeptide(L)'
;MIKILGLDVSKSSVSACLLTQKPEQPRQFYYECPFYRFSANAEGIKALLGLDADIAMIEPTGNNYSKLWGTHLARAGVEVRLIGHKELKNYRANHLALPDKDDDADALALACYY
;
A
#
# COMPACT_ATOMS: atom_id res chain seq x y z
N MET A 1 14.94 -4.97 -10.19
CA MET A 1 14.45 -5.45 -8.88
C MET A 1 12.99 -5.04 -8.83
N ILE A 2 12.08 -5.95 -8.49
CA ILE A 2 10.64 -5.67 -8.54
C ILE A 2 10.29 -4.68 -7.42
N LYS A 3 9.53 -3.63 -7.75
CA LYS A 3 9.04 -2.61 -6.83
C LYS A 3 7.58 -2.89 -6.46
N ILE A 4 7.35 -3.14 -5.18
CA ILE A 4 6.05 -3.46 -4.61
C ILE A 4 5.52 -2.26 -3.83
N LEU A 5 4.31 -1.85 -4.15
CA LEU A 5 3.64 -0.70 -3.55
C LEU A 5 2.43 -1.16 -2.74
N GLY A 6 2.50 -1.08 -1.43
CA GLY A 6 1.34 -1.29 -0.55
C GLY A 6 0.56 0.01 -0.36
N LEU A 7 -0.77 -0.05 -0.48
CA LEU A 7 -1.65 1.13 -0.44
C LEU A 7 -2.82 0.93 0.52
N ASP A 8 -2.80 1.63 1.64
CA ASP A 8 -3.99 1.79 2.48
C ASP A 8 -4.79 3.02 2.05
N VAL A 9 -6.01 2.76 1.57
CA VAL A 9 -6.81 3.73 0.82
C VAL A 9 -7.94 4.28 1.68
N SER A 10 -8.01 5.61 1.75
CA SER A 10 -9.12 6.35 2.38
C SER A 10 -9.90 7.18 1.35
N LYS A 11 -10.93 7.92 1.82
CA LYS A 11 -11.80 8.74 0.97
C LYS A 11 -11.06 9.80 0.14
N SER A 12 -10.05 10.45 0.72
CA SER A 12 -9.39 11.61 0.12
C SER A 12 -7.86 11.53 0.10
N SER A 13 -7.29 10.47 0.66
CA SER A 13 -5.85 10.22 0.65
C SER A 13 -5.52 8.72 0.62
N VAL A 14 -4.27 8.41 0.31
CA VAL A 14 -3.70 7.06 0.41
C VAL A 14 -2.39 7.14 1.19
N SER A 15 -2.18 6.23 2.14
CA SER A 15 -0.86 5.93 2.72
C SER A 15 -0.20 4.85 1.89
N ALA A 16 1.08 5.03 1.57
CA ALA A 16 1.79 4.21 0.61
C ALA A 16 3.17 3.80 1.13
N CYS A 17 3.49 2.52 0.94
CA CYS A 17 4.80 1.93 1.27
C CYS A 17 5.39 1.29 0.02
N LEU A 18 6.58 1.74 -0.40
CA LEU A 18 7.30 1.17 -1.55
C LEU A 18 8.44 0.29 -1.06
N LEU A 19 8.41 -0.98 -1.43
CA LEU A 19 9.46 -1.96 -1.12
C LEU A 19 10.12 -2.46 -2.40
N THR A 20 11.46 -2.46 -2.42
CA THR A 20 12.23 -3.19 -3.43
C THR A 20 12.63 -4.59 -2.94
N GLN A 21 12.60 -4.78 -1.63
CA GLN A 21 12.83 -6.04 -0.94
C GLN A 21 11.96 -6.07 0.32
N LYS A 22 11.46 -7.25 0.67
CA LYS A 22 10.75 -7.45 1.92
C LYS A 22 11.71 -7.31 3.12
N PRO A 23 11.39 -6.48 4.13
CA PRO A 23 12.24 -6.35 5.31
C PRO A 23 12.25 -7.63 6.13
N GLU A 24 13.42 -8.00 6.66
CA GLU A 24 13.57 -9.16 7.55
C GLU A 24 12.89 -8.92 8.90
N GLN A 25 12.87 -7.67 9.36
CA GLN A 25 12.25 -7.25 10.63
C GLN A 25 11.17 -6.18 10.36
N PRO A 26 9.97 -6.56 9.88
CA PRO A 26 8.92 -5.61 9.50
C PRO A 26 8.54 -4.61 10.59
N ARG A 27 8.50 -5.07 11.86
CA ARG A 27 8.18 -4.20 13.00
C ARG A 27 9.22 -3.12 13.23
N GLN A 28 10.52 -3.44 13.11
CA GLN A 28 11.57 -2.42 13.21
C GLN A 28 11.53 -1.51 11.99
N PHE A 29 11.39 -2.10 10.79
CA PHE A 29 11.31 -1.36 9.54
C PHE A 29 10.17 -0.35 9.52
N TYR A 30 9.03 -0.64 10.14
CA TYR A 30 7.93 0.31 10.27
C TYR A 30 8.35 1.66 10.87
N TYR A 31 9.26 1.68 11.85
CA TYR A 31 9.74 2.93 12.47
C TYR A 31 10.77 3.69 11.62
N GLU A 32 11.37 3.03 10.63
CA GLU A 32 12.41 3.58 9.76
C GLU A 32 11.89 3.87 8.34
N CYS A 33 10.72 3.32 7.99
CA CYS A 33 10.15 3.35 6.66
C CYS A 33 9.69 4.76 6.27
N PRO A 34 10.15 5.30 5.13
CA PRO A 34 9.63 6.55 4.59
C PRO A 34 8.27 6.30 3.90
N PHE A 35 7.19 6.36 4.68
CA PHE A 35 5.84 6.30 4.14
C PHE A 35 5.52 7.54 3.31
N TYR A 36 4.76 7.34 2.24
CA TYR A 36 4.25 8.42 1.40
C TYR A 36 2.76 8.61 1.68
N ARG A 37 2.30 9.87 1.65
CA ARG A 37 0.88 10.19 1.72
C ARG A 37 0.50 11.05 0.54
N PHE A 38 -0.47 10.59 -0.25
CA PHE A 38 -0.95 11.33 -1.43
C PHE A 38 -2.42 11.68 -1.30
N SER A 39 -2.81 12.86 -1.79
CA SER A 39 -4.20 13.29 -1.87
C SER A 39 -4.86 12.80 -3.16
N ALA A 40 -6.16 12.55 -3.12
CA ALA A 40 -6.98 12.16 -4.27
C ALA A 40 -7.24 13.34 -5.23
N ASN A 41 -6.16 13.95 -5.73
CA ASN A 41 -6.16 15.04 -6.70
C ASN A 41 -5.12 14.75 -7.81
N ALA A 42 -5.07 15.60 -8.83
CA ALA A 42 -4.19 15.37 -9.98
C ALA A 42 -2.70 15.30 -9.59
N GLU A 43 -2.26 16.15 -8.66
CA GLU A 43 -0.87 16.19 -8.20
C GLU A 43 -0.50 14.93 -7.40
N GLY A 44 -1.35 14.50 -6.47
CA GLY A 44 -1.14 13.31 -5.67
C GLY A 44 -1.18 12.03 -6.50
N ILE A 45 -2.07 11.93 -7.48
CA ILE A 45 -2.09 10.81 -8.43
C ILE A 45 -0.81 10.80 -9.27
N LYS A 46 -0.37 11.96 -9.78
CA LYS A 46 0.89 12.05 -10.53
C LYS A 46 2.09 11.66 -9.68
N ALA A 47 2.14 12.09 -8.42
CA ALA A 47 3.21 11.76 -7.49
C ALA A 47 3.23 10.26 -7.16
N LEU A 48 2.07 9.64 -6.94
CA LEU A 48 1.94 8.20 -6.73
C LEU A 48 2.46 7.40 -7.94
N LEU A 49 2.06 7.79 -9.15
CA LEU A 49 2.54 7.15 -10.38
C LEU A 49 4.05 7.34 -10.57
N GLY A 50 4.61 8.44 -10.07
CA GLY A 50 6.05 8.71 -10.06
C GLY A 50 6.88 7.77 -9.19
N LEU A 51 6.25 6.96 -8.32
CA LEU A 51 6.94 5.88 -7.59
C LEU A 51 7.37 4.74 -8.52
N ASP A 52 6.78 4.66 -9.72
CA ASP A 52 7.18 3.71 -10.77
C ASP A 52 7.21 2.26 -10.23
N ALA A 53 6.13 1.87 -9.55
CA ALA A 53 5.98 0.53 -8.99
C ALA A 53 5.60 -0.47 -10.08
N ASP A 54 6.10 -1.70 -9.96
CA ASP A 54 5.69 -2.79 -10.85
C ASP A 54 4.33 -3.34 -10.44
N ILE A 55 4.08 -3.42 -9.12
CA ILE A 55 2.93 -4.11 -8.53
C ILE A 55 2.38 -3.30 -7.36
N ALA A 56 1.06 -3.12 -7.32
CA ALA A 56 0.34 -2.42 -6.26
C ALA A 56 -0.60 -3.39 -5.51
N MET A 57 -0.40 -3.48 -4.19
CA MET A 57 -1.18 -4.28 -3.26
C MET A 57 -2.19 -3.36 -2.54
N ILE A 58 -3.49 -3.60 -2.73
CA ILE A 58 -4.55 -2.69 -2.26
C ILE A 58 -5.60 -3.47 -1.46
N GLU A 59 -6.02 -2.94 -0.31
CA GLU A 59 -7.24 -3.41 0.35
C GLU A 59 -8.48 -2.78 -0.33
N PRO A 60 -9.49 -3.56 -0.78
CA PRO A 60 -10.68 -3.02 -1.40
C PRO A 60 -11.63 -2.43 -0.33
N THR A 61 -11.23 -1.30 0.27
CA THR A 61 -12.03 -0.57 1.27
C THR A 61 -12.81 0.56 0.61
N GLY A 62 -14.14 0.56 0.79
CA GLY A 62 -15.06 1.52 0.17
C GLY A 62 -15.04 1.43 -1.35
N ASN A 63 -16.05 0.79 -1.95
CA ASN A 63 -16.11 0.43 -3.38
C ASN A 63 -15.67 1.49 -4.41
N ASN A 64 -15.71 2.78 -4.08
CA ASN A 64 -15.32 3.86 -4.98
C ASN A 64 -13.86 4.34 -4.79
N TYR A 65 -13.27 4.18 -3.61
CA TYR A 65 -11.96 4.72 -3.30
C TYR A 65 -10.84 3.85 -3.87
N SER A 66 -10.91 2.54 -3.64
CA SER A 66 -9.98 1.57 -4.23
C SER A 66 -9.99 1.62 -5.76
N LYS A 67 -11.16 1.88 -6.36
CA LYS A 67 -11.31 2.04 -7.83
C LYS A 67 -10.55 3.23 -8.37
N LEU A 68 -10.53 4.38 -7.69
CA LEU A 68 -9.81 5.57 -8.16
C LEU A 68 -8.32 5.25 -8.33
N TRP A 69 -7.68 4.82 -7.24
CA TRP A 69 -6.25 4.54 -7.22
C TRP A 69 -5.88 3.35 -8.11
N GLY A 70 -6.60 2.23 -7.97
CA GLY A 70 -6.36 1.03 -8.75
C GLY A 70 -6.52 1.26 -10.26
N THR A 71 -7.49 2.07 -10.69
CA THR A 71 -7.69 2.36 -12.13
C THR A 71 -6.54 3.19 -12.71
N HIS A 72 -6.05 4.20 -11.98
CA HIS A 72 -4.93 5.00 -12.45
C HIS A 72 -3.63 4.19 -12.54
N LEU A 73 -3.37 3.34 -11.54
CA LEU A 73 -2.22 2.42 -11.53
C LEU A 73 -2.28 1.41 -12.67
N ALA A 74 -3.41 0.73 -12.84
CA ALA A 74 -3.60 -0.24 -13.92
C ALA A 74 -3.46 0.40 -15.31
N ARG A 75 -3.99 1.62 -15.51
CA ARG A 75 -3.82 2.39 -16.76
C ARG A 75 -2.36 2.79 -17.03
N ALA A 76 -1.55 2.91 -15.98
CA ALA A 76 -0.12 3.17 -16.11
C ALA A 76 0.71 1.89 -16.29
N GLY A 77 0.08 0.71 -16.36
CA GLY A 77 0.76 -0.57 -16.55
C GLY A 77 1.19 -1.28 -15.26
N VAL A 78 0.83 -0.75 -14.09
CA VAL A 78 1.11 -1.39 -12.79
C VAL A 78 0.15 -2.55 -12.57
N GLU A 79 0.66 -3.71 -12.16
CA GLU A 79 -0.18 -4.86 -11.79
C GLU A 79 -0.90 -4.55 -10.47
N VAL A 80 -2.23 -4.55 -10.45
CA VAL A 80 -3.01 -4.28 -9.23
C VAL A 80 -3.55 -5.58 -8.65
N ARG A 81 -3.19 -5.88 -7.41
CA ARG A 81 -3.67 -7.03 -6.64
C ARG A 81 -4.46 -6.58 -5.43
N LEU A 82 -5.55 -7.29 -5.13
CA LEU A 82 -6.45 -6.97 -4.04
C LEU A 82 -6.29 -7.97 -2.89
N ILE A 83 -6.16 -7.46 -1.66
CA ILE A 83 -6.08 -8.28 -0.44
C ILE A 83 -7.31 -8.02 0.42
N GLY A 84 -7.97 -9.10 0.88
CA GLY A 84 -9.14 -8.98 1.73
C GLY A 84 -8.83 -8.45 3.13
N HIS A 85 -9.83 -7.80 3.74
CA HIS A 85 -9.68 -7.16 5.06
C HIS A 85 -9.26 -8.11 6.17
N LYS A 86 -9.78 -9.35 6.15
CA LYS A 86 -9.47 -10.35 7.18
C LYS A 86 -8.05 -10.86 7.02
N GLU A 87 -7.63 -11.09 5.78
CA GLU A 87 -6.30 -11.53 5.40
C GLU A 87 -5.25 -10.49 5.80
N LEU A 88 -5.48 -9.21 5.46
CA LEU A 88 -4.59 -8.10 5.83
C LEU A 88 -4.46 -7.97 7.35
N LYS A 89 -5.59 -7.92 8.07
CA LYS A 89 -5.60 -7.82 9.54
C LYS A 89 -4.82 -8.95 10.20
N ASN A 90 -5.07 -10.20 9.78
CA ASN A 90 -4.38 -11.37 10.32
C ASN A 90 -2.88 -11.35 9.99
N TYR A 91 -2.53 -10.93 8.77
CA TYR A 91 -1.15 -10.85 8.34
C TYR A 91 -0.37 -9.80 9.15
N ARG A 92 -0.90 -8.58 9.23
CA ARG A 92 -0.31 -7.46 9.97
C ARG A 92 -0.07 -7.80 11.44
N ALA A 93 -1.10 -8.30 12.13
CA ALA A 93 -1.01 -8.58 13.56
C ALA A 93 -0.16 -9.81 13.88
N ASN A 94 -0.37 -10.92 13.16
CA ASN A 94 0.17 -12.23 13.56
C ASN A 94 1.45 -12.64 12.82
N HIS A 95 1.75 -12.06 11.65
CA HIS A 95 2.94 -12.41 10.86
C HIS A 95 3.99 -11.31 10.87
N LEU A 96 3.57 -10.04 10.94
CA LEU A 96 4.49 -8.89 10.92
C LEU A 96 4.73 -8.28 12.32
N ALA A 97 4.02 -8.77 13.34
CA ALA A 97 4.05 -8.24 14.69
C ALA A 97 3.73 -6.72 14.75
N LEU A 98 2.78 -6.29 13.93
CA LEU A 98 2.23 -4.93 13.88
C LEU A 98 0.77 -4.94 14.42
N PRO A 99 0.55 -5.14 15.74
CA PRO A 99 -0.80 -5.28 16.29
C PRO A 99 -1.58 -3.97 16.27
N ASP A 100 -0.87 -2.85 16.39
CA ASP A 100 -1.44 -1.51 16.40
C ASP A 100 -1.84 -1.12 14.98
N LYS A 101 -3.14 -0.86 14.78
CA LYS A 101 -3.66 -0.48 13.47
C LYS A 101 -3.48 1.02 13.24
N ASP A 102 -2.83 1.37 12.15
CA ASP A 102 -2.89 2.68 11.51
C ASP A 102 -2.71 2.54 9.99
N ASP A 103 -2.86 3.65 9.27
CA ASP A 103 -2.81 3.70 7.80
C ASP A 103 -1.45 3.20 7.25
N ASP A 104 -0.36 3.51 7.94
CA ASP A 104 1.01 3.21 7.49
C ASP A 104 1.37 1.74 7.77
N ALA A 105 0.92 1.20 8.91
CA ALA A 105 1.08 -0.21 9.25
C ALA A 105 0.33 -1.11 8.25
N ASP A 106 -0.85 -0.69 7.80
CA ASP A 106 -1.59 -1.38 6.74
C ASP A 106 -0.94 -1.26 5.37
N ALA A 107 -0.40 -0.08 5.01
CA ALA A 107 0.37 0.09 3.79
C ALA A 107 1.63 -0.80 3.76
N LEU A 108 2.39 -0.87 4.87
CA LEU A 108 3.54 -1.78 4.98
C LEU A 108 3.12 -3.25 4.90
N ALA A 109 2.03 -3.61 5.56
CA ALA A 109 1.54 -4.99 5.56
C ALA A 109 1.11 -5.45 4.17
N LEU A 110 0.43 -4.58 3.41
CA LEU A 110 0.08 -4.81 2.01
C LEU A 110 1.32 -5.01 1.15
N ALA A 111 2.34 -4.15 1.29
CA ALA A 111 3.59 -4.28 0.54
C ALA A 111 4.32 -5.60 0.88
N CYS A 112 4.31 -6.03 2.15
CA CYS A 112 4.93 -7.28 2.59
C CYS A 112 4.17 -8.56 2.16
N TYR A 113 2.90 -8.43 1.76
CA TYR A 113 2.03 -9.56 1.40
C TYR A 113 2.33 -10.14 0.01
N TYR A 114 3.05 -9.39 -0.83
CA TYR A 114 3.39 -9.75 -2.22
C TYR A 114 4.06 -11.11 -2.39
#